data_AF-A0A2N3NJ53-F1
#
_entry.id   AF-A0A2N3NJ53-F1
#
_cell.length_a   1.000
_cell.length_b   1.000
_cell.length_c   1.000
_cell.angle_alpha   90.00
_cell.angle_beta   90.00
_cell.angle_gamma   90.00
#
_symmetry.space_group_name_H-M   'P 1'
#
loop_
_entity.id
_entity.type
_entity.pdbx_description
1 polymer ?
#
loop_
_entity_poly.entity_id
_entity_poly.type
_entity_poly.pdbx_seq_one_letter_code
_entity_poly.pdbx_strand_id
1 'polypeptide(L)'
;MDKHNIVRYSLYLIPSVMRAAFGDELQNKLGKTGWEMSPFDAVTTYWVRNPDDMRGLLADPDWTGKMGANEEGWIDTERATVMAGFETIYIQDGKIVNLDIHK
;
A
#
# COMPACT_ATOMS: atom_id res chain seq x y z
N MET A 1 8.40 -11.93 9.40
CA MET A 1 8.83 -11.17 8.21
C MET A 1 10.30 -11.43 7.89
N ASP A 2 11.16 -11.55 8.90
CA ASP A 2 12.61 -11.82 8.75
C ASP A 2 12.94 -13.04 7.86
N LYS A 3 12.12 -14.10 7.91
CA LYS A 3 12.27 -15.29 7.06
C LYS A 3 12.31 -14.98 5.55
N HIS A 4 11.63 -13.92 5.11
CA HIS A 4 11.47 -13.55 3.71
C HIS A 4 12.02 -12.15 3.40
N ASN A 5 12.94 -11.63 4.21
CA ASN A 5 13.63 -10.35 3.95
C ASN A 5 12.71 -9.15 3.63
N ILE A 6 11.48 -9.12 4.15
CA ILE A 6 10.58 -7.98 3.96
C ILE A 6 11.18 -6.77 4.67
N VAL A 7 11.56 -5.77 3.90
CA VAL A 7 12.27 -4.58 4.38
C VAL A 7 11.34 -3.65 5.13
N ARG A 8 10.11 -3.53 4.64
CA ARG A 8 9.05 -2.71 5.23
C ARG A 8 7.69 -3.28 4.85
N TYR A 9 6.74 -3.09 5.74
CA TYR A 9 5.32 -3.34 5.51
C TYR A 9 4.52 -2.12 5.96
N SER A 10 3.45 -1.80 5.24
CA SER A 10 2.45 -0.83 5.69
C SER A 10 1.05 -1.30 5.33
N LEU A 11 0.11 -1.04 6.23
CA LEU A 11 -1.33 -1.12 6.00
C LEU A 11 -1.89 0.30 6.09
N TYR A 12 -2.43 0.81 4.99
CA TYR A 12 -3.15 2.07 4.94
C TYR A 12 -4.64 1.79 4.88
N LEU A 13 -5.41 2.31 5.84
CA LEU A 13 -6.86 2.15 5.89
C LEU A 13 -7.54 3.41 5.34
N ILE A 14 -8.60 3.20 4.57
CA ILE A 14 -9.37 4.24 3.89
C ILE A 14 -10.82 4.16 4.38
N PRO A 15 -11.14 4.76 5.54
CA PRO A 15 -12.51 4.80 6.02
C PRO A 15 -13.43 5.50 5.01
N SER A 16 -14.65 5.01 4.85
CA SER A 16 -15.65 5.56 3.92
C SER A 16 -15.92 7.06 4.14
N VAL A 17 -15.86 7.51 5.40
CA VAL A 17 -15.99 8.94 5.76
C VAL A 17 -14.92 9.81 5.12
N MET A 18 -13.69 9.31 4.99
CA MET A 18 -12.60 10.04 4.32
C MET A 18 -12.83 10.09 2.81
N ARG A 19 -13.31 8.99 2.20
CA ARG A 19 -13.62 8.95 0.76
C ARG A 19 -14.65 10.01 0.37
N ALA A 20 -15.71 10.15 1.16
CA ALA A 20 -16.74 11.17 0.92
C ALA A 20 -16.20 12.60 1.08
N ALA A 21 -15.49 12.88 2.18
CA ALA A 21 -14.98 14.22 2.47
C ALA A 21 -13.97 14.71 1.42
N PHE A 22 -13.01 13.85 1.03
CA PHE A 22 -12.00 14.22 0.04
C PHE A 22 -12.50 14.14 -1.40
N GLY A 23 -13.51 13.30 -1.69
CA GLY A 23 -14.16 13.28 -3.00
C GLY A 23 -14.79 14.64 -3.35
N ASP A 24 -15.53 15.23 -2.41
CA ASP A 24 -16.09 16.58 -2.58
C ASP A 24 -14.99 17.64 -2.76
N GLU A 25 -13.93 17.57 -1.97
CA GLU A 25 -12.79 18.48 -2.06
C GLU A 25 -12.15 18.45 -3.47
N LEU A 26 -11.86 17.26 -3.99
CA LEU A 26 -11.25 17.09 -5.32
C LEU A 26 -12.14 17.66 -6.42
N GLN A 27 -13.43 17.32 -6.38
CA GLN A 27 -14.36 17.61 -7.46
C GLN A 27 -14.84 19.07 -7.44
N ASN A 28 -15.25 19.56 -6.27
CA ASN A 28 -15.95 20.83 -6.15
C ASN A 28 -15.07 21.99 -5.67
N LYS A 29 -14.00 21.72 -4.90
CA LYS A 29 -13.12 22.79 -4.39
C LYS A 29 -11.85 22.96 -5.21
N LEU A 30 -11.26 21.86 -5.68
CA LEU A 30 -10.02 21.86 -6.45
C LEU A 30 -10.24 21.76 -7.97
N GLY A 31 -11.48 21.54 -8.42
CA GLY A 31 -11.84 21.45 -9.85
C GLY A 31 -11.15 20.28 -10.58
N LYS A 32 -10.76 19.23 -9.86
CA LYS A 32 -10.09 18.04 -10.41
C LYS A 32 -11.12 17.02 -10.88
N THR A 33 -11.91 17.38 -11.88
CA THR A 33 -13.09 16.60 -12.28
C THR A 33 -12.78 15.18 -12.75
N GLY A 34 -11.58 14.93 -13.27
CA GLY A 34 -11.12 13.59 -13.66
C GLY A 34 -10.45 12.78 -12.56
N TRP A 35 -10.38 13.26 -11.31
CA TRP A 35 -9.72 12.57 -10.21
C TRP A 35 -10.75 11.91 -9.30
N GLU A 36 -10.52 10.65 -8.97
CA GLU A 36 -11.42 9.88 -8.10
C GLU A 36 -10.68 9.40 -6.87
N MET A 37 -11.37 9.39 -5.73
CA MET A 37 -10.88 8.71 -4.56
C MET A 37 -10.87 7.20 -4.83
N SER A 38 -9.80 6.53 -4.41
CA SER A 38 -9.70 5.07 -4.57
C SER A 38 -10.92 4.35 -3.99
N PRO A 39 -11.46 3.33 -4.70
CA PRO A 39 -12.61 2.57 -4.23
C PRO A 39 -12.24 1.56 -3.13
N PHE A 40 -10.96 1.36 -2.85
CA PHE A 40 -10.49 0.38 -1.87
C PHE A 40 -10.61 0.92 -0.44
N ASP A 41 -10.86 0.02 0.51
CA ASP A 41 -10.92 0.35 1.95
C ASP A 41 -9.57 0.14 2.66
N ALA A 42 -8.63 -0.55 2.00
CA ALA A 42 -7.28 -0.76 2.50
C ALA A 42 -6.27 -0.89 1.36
N VAL A 43 -5.01 -0.51 1.64
CA VAL A 43 -3.85 -0.76 0.78
C VAL A 43 -2.74 -1.35 1.65
N THR A 44 -2.29 -2.54 1.29
CA THR A 44 -1.08 -3.16 1.87
C THR A 44 0.09 -3.03 0.92
N THR A 45 1.23 -2.58 1.43
CA THR A 45 2.44 -2.44 0.63
C THR A 45 3.59 -3.16 1.32
N TYR A 46 4.33 -3.95 0.53
CA TYR A 46 5.53 -4.65 0.96
C TYR A 46 6.71 -4.12 0.15
N TRP A 47 7.80 -3.79 0.86
CA TRP A 47 9.06 -3.45 0.23
C TRP A 47 10.01 -4.63 0.38
N VAL A 48 10.57 -5.06 -0.73
CA VAL A 48 11.50 -6.19 -0.82
C VAL A 48 12.77 -5.76 -1.55
N ARG A 49 13.88 -6.46 -1.30
CA ARG A 49 15.12 -6.23 -2.05
C ARG A 49 15.12 -7.01 -3.36
N ASN A 50 14.46 -8.17 -3.38
CA ASN A 50 14.30 -9.02 -4.55
C ASN A 50 12.82 -9.45 -4.69
N PRO A 51 12.20 -9.40 -5.89
CA PRO A 51 10.87 -9.97 -6.12
C PRO A 51 10.68 -11.41 -5.62
N ASP A 52 11.74 -12.22 -5.61
CA ASP A 52 11.71 -13.60 -5.09
C ASP A 52 11.40 -13.67 -3.58
N ASP A 53 11.79 -12.65 -2.81
CA ASP A 53 11.43 -12.53 -1.40
C ASP A 53 9.90 -12.47 -1.23
N MET A 54 9.22 -11.70 -2.08
CA MET A 54 7.75 -11.60 -2.07
C MET A 54 7.10 -12.91 -2.53
N ARG A 55 7.63 -13.56 -3.57
CA ARG A 55 7.13 -14.87 -4.02
C ARG A 55 7.28 -15.93 -2.93
N GLY A 56 8.42 -15.93 -2.24
CA GLY A 56 8.68 -16.82 -1.11
C GLY A 56 7.69 -16.61 0.03
N LEU A 57 7.39 -15.35 0.38
CA LEU A 57 6.38 -15.01 1.38
C LEU A 57 4.99 -15.53 0.99
N LEU A 58 4.55 -15.27 -0.25
CA LEU A 58 3.23 -15.68 -0.74
C LEU A 58 3.07 -17.21 -0.83
N ALA A 59 4.17 -17.94 -1.04
CA ALA A 59 4.18 -19.39 -1.07
C ALA A 59 4.33 -20.04 0.32
N ASP A 60 4.57 -19.27 1.39
CA ASP A 60 4.81 -19.80 2.74
C ASP A 60 3.50 -20.21 3.44
N PRO A 61 3.29 -21.50 3.72
CA PRO A 61 2.07 -21.97 4.40
C PRO A 61 1.88 -21.37 5.79
N ASP A 62 2.97 -21.05 6.49
CA ASP A 62 2.90 -20.42 7.81
C ASP A 62 2.38 -18.98 7.72
N TRP A 63 2.69 -18.31 6.60
CA TRP A 63 2.22 -16.95 6.33
C TRP A 63 0.76 -16.94 5.92
N THR A 64 0.39 -17.79 4.96
CA THR A 64 -0.99 -17.89 4.49
C THR A 64 -1.93 -18.32 5.61
N GLY A 65 -1.52 -19.24 6.48
CA GLY A 65 -2.31 -19.66 7.64
C GLY A 65 -2.52 -18.56 8.69
N LYS A 66 -1.51 -17.71 8.94
CA LYS A 66 -1.61 -16.64 9.95
C LYS A 66 -2.32 -15.39 9.44
N MET A 67 -2.07 -15.01 8.18
CA MET A 67 -2.70 -13.83 7.59
C MET A 67 -4.10 -14.14 7.11
N GLY A 68 -4.34 -15.32 6.51
CA GLY A 68 -5.68 -15.77 6.16
C GLY A 68 -6.63 -15.69 7.35
N ALA A 69 -6.23 -16.22 8.51
CA ALA A 69 -7.03 -16.15 9.74
C ALA A 69 -7.30 -14.72 10.24
N ASN A 70 -6.42 -13.76 9.95
CA ASN A 70 -6.58 -12.35 10.32
C ASN A 70 -7.32 -11.52 9.27
N GLU A 71 -7.32 -11.92 8.01
CA GLU A 71 -7.89 -11.18 6.87
C GLU A 71 -9.28 -11.72 6.47
N GLU A 72 -9.58 -13.00 6.74
CA GLU A 72 -10.82 -13.72 6.35
C GLU A 72 -12.14 -13.14 6.90
N GLY A 73 -12.10 -12.09 7.72
CA GLY A 73 -13.30 -11.43 8.25
C GLY A 73 -13.60 -10.05 7.69
N TRP A 74 -12.65 -9.43 6.97
CA TRP A 74 -12.78 -8.01 6.60
C TRP A 74 -12.10 -7.61 5.28
N ILE A 75 -11.37 -8.53 4.64
CA ILE A 75 -10.77 -8.31 3.31
C ILE A 75 -11.48 -9.19 2.27
N ASP A 76 -11.80 -8.60 1.12
CA ASP A 76 -12.18 -9.35 -0.07
C ASP A 76 -10.92 -9.85 -0.79
N THR A 77 -10.62 -11.13 -0.63
CA THR A 77 -9.42 -11.76 -1.18
C THR A 77 -9.58 -12.18 -2.64
N GLU A 78 -10.78 -12.13 -3.21
CA GLU A 78 -11.05 -12.50 -4.61
C GLU A 78 -10.89 -11.32 -5.57
N ARG A 79 -11.02 -10.08 -5.07
CA ARG A 79 -11.06 -8.86 -5.90
C ARG A 79 -9.93 -7.87 -5.62
N ALA A 80 -8.75 -8.37 -5.28
CA ALA A 80 -7.57 -7.52 -5.10
C ALA A 80 -7.05 -6.94 -6.43
N THR A 81 -6.64 -5.67 -6.42
CA THR A 81 -5.85 -5.06 -7.50
C THR A 81 -4.41 -4.91 -7.03
N VAL A 82 -3.46 -5.43 -7.81
CA VAL A 82 -2.04 -5.47 -7.42
C VAL A 82 -1.21 -4.57 -8.33
N MET A 83 -0.31 -3.78 -7.73
CA MET A 83 0.71 -3.01 -8.42
C MET A 83 2.09 -3.46 -7.93
N ALA A 84 3.06 -3.53 -8.85
CA ALA A 84 4.46 -3.77 -8.54
C ALA A 84 5.30 -2.72 -9.25
N GLY A 85 6.29 -2.15 -8.54
CA GLY A 85 7.12 -1.08 -9.06
C GLY A 85 8.18 -0.62 -8.05
N PHE A 86 8.75 0.54 -8.32
CA PHE A 86 9.76 1.17 -7.45
C PHE A 86 9.17 2.39 -6.75
N GLU A 87 9.63 2.64 -5.52
CA GLU A 87 9.29 3.84 -4.76
C GLU A 87 10.52 4.74 -4.64
N THR A 88 10.35 6.02 -4.97
CA THR A 88 11.34 7.06 -4.68
C THR A 88 10.82 7.94 -3.54
N ILE A 89 11.50 7.93 -2.41
CA ILE A 89 11.10 8.69 -1.22
C ILE A 89 11.81 10.06 -1.23
N TYR A 90 11.04 11.14 -1.22
CA TYR A 90 11.57 12.52 -1.18
C TYR A 90 11.59 13.10 0.24
N ILE A 91 10.61 12.73 1.07
CA ILE A 91 10.49 13.15 2.46
C ILE A 91 10.28 11.90 3.31
N GLN A 92 11.08 11.76 4.36
CA GLN A 92 10.96 10.69 5.34
C GLN A 92 11.12 11.29 6.74
N ASP A 93 10.19 10.96 7.65
CA ASP A 93 10.19 11.44 9.04
C ASP A 93 10.31 12.98 9.16
N GLY A 94 9.60 13.68 8.28
CA GLY A 94 9.59 15.15 8.21
C GLY A 94 10.87 15.78 7.64
N LYS A 95 11.82 14.98 7.16
CA LYS A 95 13.09 15.45 6.58
C LYS A 95 13.14 15.17 5.08
N ILE A 96 13.66 16.12 4.31
CA ILE A 96 13.99 15.89 2.89
C ILE A 96 15.17 14.92 2.85
N VAL A 97 14.99 13.77 2.20
CA VAL A 97 16.02 12.72 2.11
C VAL A 97 16.66 12.61 0.72
N ASN A 98 16.08 13.29 -0.29
CA ASN A 98 16.61 13.30 -1.65
C ASN A 98 17.39 14.59 -1.94
N LEU A 99 18.49 14.81 -1.21
CA LEU A 99 19.35 16.00 -1.36
C LEU A 99 20.54 15.78 -2.32
N ASP A 100 20.83 14.54 -2.72
CA ASP A 100 21.92 14.22 -3.64
C ASP A 100 21.38 13.85 -5.04
N ILE A 101 20.93 14.86 -5.78
CA ILE A 101 20.93 14.79 -7.24
C ILE A 101 22.35 15.16 -7.66
N HIS A 102 23.23 14.16 -7.82
CA HIS A 102 24.53 14.41 -8.42
C HIS A 102 24.37 15.04 -9.81
N LYS A 103 25.11 16.13 -10.00
CA LYS A 103 25.41 16.78 -11.29
C LYS A 103 26.05 15.81 -12.27
#